data_AF-A0A920URE9-F1
#
_entry.id   AF-A0A920URE9-F1
#
_cell.length_a   1.000
_cell.length_b   1.000
_cell.length_c   1.000
_cell.angle_alpha   90.00
_cell.angle_beta   90.00
_cell.angle_gamma   90.00
#
_symmetry.space_group_name_H-M   'P 1'
#
loop_
_entity.id
_entity.type
_entity.pdbx_description
1 polymer ?
#
loop_
_entity_poly.entity_id
_entity_poly.type
_entity_poly.pdbx_seq_one_letter_code
_entity_poly.pdbx_strand_id
1 'polypeptide(L)'
;MDRIIAGAGGDEIIDLLMRFFVEPDQTVLDCEPTFGMYSFAARLADAKIISVPRTNTWDIDIPAMTAAIDGLTRIIFLASRITQLEIYLRKAMREPF
;
A
#
# COMPACT_ATOMS: atom_id res chain seq x y z
N MET A 1 6.93 -24.81 -2.35
CA MET A 1 7.74 -23.61 -2.06
C MET A 1 7.22 -22.45 -2.93
N ASP A 2 5.90 -22.42 -3.16
CA ASP A 2 5.35 -21.95 -4.45
C ASP A 2 4.82 -20.51 -4.38
N ARG A 3 5.23 -19.78 -3.34
CA ARG A 3 4.79 -18.41 -3.02
C ARG A 3 5.98 -17.45 -2.89
N ILE A 4 7.10 -17.77 -3.52
CA ILE A 4 8.32 -16.95 -3.51
C ILE A 4 8.60 -16.51 -4.94
N ILE A 5 8.75 -15.20 -5.12
CA ILE A 5 9.27 -14.58 -6.35
C ILE A 5 10.54 -13.82 -5.95
N ALA A 6 11.58 -13.95 -6.77
CA ALA A 6 12.80 -13.17 -6.67
C ALA A 6 12.86 -12.16 -7.82
N GLY A 7 13.31 -10.95 -7.53
CA GLY A 7 13.60 -9.90 -8.51
C GLY A 7 14.99 -9.31 -8.28
N ALA A 8 15.41 -8.42 -9.16
CA ALA A 8 16.65 -7.64 -9.09
C ALA A 8 16.59 -6.47 -8.08
N GLY A 9 15.59 -6.45 -7.20
CA GLY A 9 15.40 -5.46 -6.15
C GLY A 9 13.93 -5.28 -5.78
N GLY A 10 13.67 -4.61 -4.65
CA GLY A 10 12.30 -4.30 -4.24
C GLY A 10 11.58 -3.39 -5.23
N ASP A 11 12.30 -2.49 -5.89
CA ASP A 11 11.74 -1.55 -6.87
C ASP A 11 11.21 -2.25 -8.12
N GLU A 12 11.88 -3.30 -8.61
CA GLU A 12 11.38 -4.11 -9.73
C GLU A 12 10.09 -4.85 -9.34
N ILE A 13 10.01 -5.36 -8.11
CA ILE A 13 8.79 -6.01 -7.63
C ILE A 13 7.65 -5.00 -7.52
N ILE A 14 7.91 -3.77 -7.05
CA ILE A 14 6.91 -2.70 -7.01
C ILE A 14 6.42 -2.37 -8.42
N ASP A 15 7.32 -2.21 -9.40
CA ASP A 15 6.96 -1.96 -10.80
C ASP A 15 6.10 -3.09 -11.37
N LEU A 16 6.48 -4.36 -11.16
CA LEU A 16 5.70 -5.50 -11.62
C LEU A 16 4.30 -5.53 -11.00
N LEU A 17 4.19 -5.29 -9.69
CA LEU A 17 2.87 -5.21 -9.02
C LEU A 17 1.99 -4.11 -9.64
N MET A 18 2.55 -2.94 -9.89
CA MET A 18 1.83 -1.85 -10.55
C MET A 18 1.33 -2.28 -11.93
N ARG A 19 2.19 -2.88 -12.76
CA ARG A 19 1.84 -3.28 -14.14
C ARG A 19 0.84 -4.42 -14.21
N PHE A 20 0.74 -5.26 -13.18
CA PHE A 20 -0.20 -6.38 -13.14
C PHE A 20 -1.58 -6.01 -12.60
N PHE A 21 -1.66 -5.08 -11.66
CA PHE A 21 -2.89 -4.84 -10.90
C PHE A 21 -3.50 -3.45 -11.08
N VAL A 22 -2.77 -2.53 -11.71
CA VAL A 22 -3.20 -1.13 -11.84
C VAL A 22 -3.27 -0.74 -13.30
N GLU A 23 -4.44 -0.25 -13.70
CA GLU A 23 -4.70 0.36 -14.99
C GLU A 23 -4.75 1.89 -14.87
N PRO A 24 -4.64 2.64 -15.98
CA PRO A 24 -4.82 4.08 -15.97
C PRO A 24 -6.13 4.50 -15.27
N ASP A 25 -6.09 5.65 -14.59
CA ASP A 25 -7.19 6.22 -13.80
C ASP A 25 -7.64 5.43 -12.55
N GLN A 26 -7.07 4.25 -12.28
CA GLN A 26 -7.28 3.52 -11.03
C GLN A 26 -6.48 4.13 -9.88
N THR A 27 -6.83 3.77 -8.65
CA THR A 27 -6.30 4.39 -7.44
C THR A 27 -5.28 3.50 -6.76
N VAL A 28 -4.15 4.10 -6.39
CA VAL A 28 -3.18 3.56 -5.44
C VAL A 28 -3.19 4.41 -4.17
N LEU A 29 -3.26 3.74 -3.01
CA LEU A 29 -3.19 4.39 -1.72
C LEU A 29 -1.80 4.23 -1.09
N ASP A 30 -1.33 5.28 -0.44
CA ASP A 30 -0.16 5.25 0.44
C ASP A 30 -0.36 6.13 1.68
N CYS A 31 0.68 6.25 2.53
CA CYS A 31 0.58 7.02 3.78
C CYS A 31 1.79 7.90 4.09
N GLU A 32 1.73 9.18 3.75
CA GLU A 32 2.84 10.11 3.91
C GLU A 32 3.16 10.47 5.38
N PRO A 33 4.46 10.55 5.75
CA PRO A 33 5.62 10.24 4.93
C PRO A 33 5.82 8.74 4.69
N THR A 34 6.25 8.37 3.49
CA THR A 34 6.52 6.99 3.09
C THR A 34 7.62 6.92 2.04
N PHE A 35 7.87 5.72 1.51
CA PHE A 35 8.84 5.52 0.44
C PHE A 35 8.34 6.13 -0.87
N GLY A 36 9.06 7.13 -1.40
CA GLY A 36 8.64 7.90 -2.58
C GLY A 36 8.50 7.10 -3.88
N MET A 37 9.03 5.87 -3.93
CA MET A 37 8.84 5.00 -5.10
C MET A 37 7.38 4.60 -5.32
N TYR A 38 6.54 4.60 -4.29
CA TYR A 38 5.12 4.26 -4.44
C TYR A 38 4.40 5.28 -5.32
N SER A 39 4.55 6.57 -5.01
CA SER A 39 3.95 7.64 -5.80
C SER A 39 4.64 7.81 -7.17
N PHE A 40 5.95 7.53 -7.26
CA PHE A 40 6.63 7.49 -8.54
C PHE A 40 6.08 6.38 -9.46
N ALA A 41 5.98 5.14 -8.97
CA ALA A 41 5.51 4.01 -9.76
C ALA A 41 4.03 4.14 -10.14
N ALA A 42 3.19 4.69 -9.25
CA ALA A 42 1.79 4.96 -9.58
C ALA A 42 1.63 6.04 -10.64
N ARG A 43 2.46 7.09 -10.65
CA ARG A 43 2.48 8.06 -11.77
C ARG A 43 2.93 7.43 -13.09
N LEU A 44 3.89 6.51 -13.05
CA LEU A 44 4.35 5.80 -14.25
C LEU A 44 3.26 4.90 -14.86
N ALA A 45 2.32 4.43 -14.03
CA ALA A 45 1.18 3.62 -14.44
C ALA A 45 -0.09 4.45 -14.81
N ASP A 46 0.01 5.77 -14.90
CA ASP A 46 -1.13 6.69 -15.08
C ASP A 46 -2.24 6.51 -14.01
N ALA A 47 -1.85 6.07 -12.82
CA ALA A 47 -2.74 5.87 -11.69
C ALA A 47 -2.88 7.15 -10.84
N LYS A 48 -4.03 7.28 -10.18
CA LYS A 48 -4.27 8.31 -9.16
C LYS A 48 -3.66 7.86 -7.84
N ILE A 49 -2.91 8.74 -7.19
CA ILE A 49 -2.40 8.51 -5.84
C ILE A 49 -3.26 9.27 -4.85
N ILE A 50 -3.75 8.56 -3.84
CA ILE A 50 -4.35 9.19 -2.66
C ILE A 50 -3.46 8.84 -1.46
N SER A 51 -2.80 9.86 -0.93
CA SER A 51 -1.97 9.76 0.27
C SER A 51 -2.80 10.12 1.49
N VAL A 52 -2.87 9.21 2.45
CA VAL A 52 -3.46 9.48 3.77
C VAL A 52 -2.32 9.78 4.75
N PRO A 53 -2.22 11.00 5.30
CA PRO A 53 -1.16 11.33 6.24
C PRO A 53 -1.10 10.37 7.42
N ARG A 54 0.11 10.02 7.82
CA ARG A 54 0.36 9.30 9.08
C ARG A 54 -0.14 10.12 10.26
N THR A 55 -0.40 9.41 11.36
CA THR A 55 -0.71 10.06 12.64
C THR A 55 0.49 10.87 13.14
N ASN A 56 0.26 11.72 14.16
CA ASN A 56 1.32 12.48 14.83
C ASN A 56 2.41 11.59 15.48
N THR A 57 2.16 10.29 15.65
CA THR A 57 3.11 9.29 16.16
C THR A 57 3.83 8.52 15.04
N TRP A 58 3.65 8.94 13.79
CA TRP A 58 4.15 8.30 12.56
C TRP A 58 3.54 6.91 12.31
N ASP A 59 2.39 6.63 12.91
CA ASP A 59 1.65 5.40 12.73
C ASP A 59 0.68 5.49 11.54
N ILE A 60 0.21 4.34 11.07
CA ILE A 60 -0.78 4.28 10.00
C ILE A 60 -2.16 4.62 10.58
N ASP A 61 -2.83 5.61 9.99
CA ASP A 61 -4.22 5.95 10.32
C ASP A 61 -5.17 4.96 9.60
N ILE A 62 -5.43 3.82 10.23
CA ILE A 62 -6.27 2.75 9.65
C ILE A 62 -7.70 3.22 9.35
N PRO A 63 -8.40 3.96 10.25
CA PRO A 63 -9.71 4.51 9.93
C PRO A 63 -9.70 5.40 8.68
N ALA A 64 -8.74 6.32 8.57
CA ALA A 64 -8.64 7.21 7.41
C ALA A 64 -8.26 6.44 6.13
N MET A 65 -7.33 5.48 6.22
CA MET A 65 -6.97 4.58 5.12
C MET A 65 -8.19 3.80 4.61
N THR A 66 -8.98 3.23 5.52
CA THR A 66 -10.17 2.43 5.18
C THR A 66 -11.24 3.31 4.51
N ALA A 67 -11.41 4.54 5.01
CA ALA A 67 -12.35 5.51 4.43
C ALA A 67 -11.94 6.02 3.03
N ALA A 68 -10.65 5.94 2.69
CA ALA A 68 -10.14 6.32 1.37
C ALA A 68 -10.28 5.22 0.30
N ILE A 69 -10.66 3.99 0.69
CA ILE A 69 -10.84 2.89 -0.25
C ILE A 69 -12.14 3.09 -1.04
N ASP A 70 -12.04 2.98 -2.35
CA ASP A 70 -13.16 3.03 -3.29
C ASP A 70 -13.12 1.87 -4.31
N GLY A 71 -14.08 1.86 -5.24
CA GLY A 71 -14.16 0.82 -6.29
C GLY A 71 -13.01 0.86 -7.31
N LEU A 72 -12.26 1.96 -7.37
CA LEU A 72 -11.10 2.14 -8.25
C LEU A 72 -9.78 1.78 -7.57
N THR A 73 -9.79 1.58 -6.25
CA THR A 73 -8.59 1.22 -5.47
C THR A 73 -8.11 -0.17 -5.83
N ARG A 74 -6.82 -0.31 -6.13
CA ARG A 74 -6.20 -1.60 -6.51
C ARG A 74 -5.04 -2.02 -5.65
N ILE A 75 -4.20 -1.06 -5.27
CA ILE A 75 -3.04 -1.30 -4.42
C ILE A 75 -3.05 -0.32 -3.26
N ILE A 76 -2.69 -0.83 -2.08
CA ILE A 76 -2.43 -0.06 -0.87
C ILE A 76 -1.02 -0.38 -0.40
N PHE A 77 -0.12 0.61 -0.44
CA PHE A 77 1.24 0.45 0.06
C PHE A 77 1.34 0.84 1.54
N LEU A 78 1.73 -0.14 2.37
CA LEU A 78 1.89 0.04 3.82
C LEU A 78 3.35 -0.19 4.23
N ALA A 79 4.17 0.86 4.17
CA ALA A 79 5.48 0.84 4.80
C ALA A 79 5.31 0.87 6.32
N SER A 80 5.68 -0.21 7.01
CA SER A 80 5.49 -0.33 8.45
C SER A 80 6.69 -0.99 9.13
N ARG A 81 6.83 -0.74 10.42
CA ARG A 81 7.67 -1.57 11.29
C ARG A 81 6.93 -2.89 11.53
N ILE A 82 7.66 -4.02 11.50
CA ILE A 82 7.06 -5.35 11.67
C ILE A 82 6.20 -5.46 12.93
N THR A 83 6.59 -4.77 14.00
CA THR A 83 5.87 -4.70 15.28
C THR A 83 4.50 -4.02 15.20
N GLN A 84 4.33 -3.00 14.35
CA GLN A 84 3.03 -2.36 14.14
C GLN A 84 2.09 -3.27 13.36
N LEU A 85 2.58 -3.83 12.25
CA LEU A 85 1.77 -4.69 11.39
C LEU A 85 1.27 -5.92 12.14
N GLU A 86 2.10 -6.53 12.99
CA GLU A 86 1.66 -7.63 13.86
C GLU A 86 0.51 -7.23 14.80
N ILE A 87 0.56 -6.04 15.41
CA ILE A 87 -0.51 -5.56 16.30
C ILE A 87 -1.82 -5.40 15.51
N TYR A 88 -1.75 -4.86 14.28
CA TYR A 88 -2.93 -4.70 13.42
C TYR A 88 -3.49 -6.04 12.96
N LEU A 89 -2.66 -6.94 12.44
CA LEU A 89 -3.09 -8.27 12.00
C LEU A 89 -3.68 -9.06 13.16
N ARG A 90 -3.11 -8.99 14.36
CA ARG A 90 -3.67 -9.65 15.56
C ARG A 90 -5.03 -9.08 15.95
N LYS A 91 -5.28 -7.78 15.75
CA LYS A 91 -6.61 -7.18 15.97
C LYS A 91 -7.59 -7.61 14.88
N ALA A 92 -7.21 -7.51 13.61
CA ALA A 92 -8.06 -7.87 12.47
C ALA A 92 -8.42 -9.36 12.44
N MET A 93 -7.50 -10.26 12.81
CA MET A 93 -7.78 -11.71 12.89
C MET A 93 -8.60 -12.12 14.13
N ARG A 94 -8.83 -11.21 15.08
CA ARG A 94 -9.69 -11.46 16.26
C ARG A 94 -11.13 -11.04 16.04
N GLU A 95 -11.38 -10.15 15.08
CA GLU A 95 -12.73 -9.77 14.63
C GLU A 95 -13.10 -10.70 13.47
N PRO A 96 -14.22 -11.46 13.53
CA PRO A 96 -14.66 -12.23 12.38
C PRO A 96 -15.09 -11.28 11.26
N PHE A 97 -14.64 -11.55 10.03
CA PHE A 97 -15.10 -10.87 8.81
C PHE A 97 -16.59 -11.05 8.59
#